data_AF-A0A608R9R0-F1
#
_entry.id   AF-A0A608R9R0-F1
#
_cell.length_a   1.000
_cell.length_b   1.000
_cell.length_c   1.000
_cell.angle_alpha   90.00
_cell.angle_beta   90.00
_cell.angle_gamma   90.00
#
_symmetry.space_group_name_H-M   'P 1'
#
loop_
_entity.id
_entity.type
_entity.pdbx_description
1 polymer ?
#
loop_
_entity_poly.entity_id
_entity_poly.type
_entity_poly.pdbx_seq_one_letter_code
_entity_poly.pdbx_strand_id
1 'polypeptide(L)'
;AEKVLPEWQLNNLREEAYRDTPSQDAAGAQFSETGQVPSSASNEESSMTKEEIEALQEENRRLKQQAADRDARDAQARQEQLHKDNVAFAEKLVAEGRLAPRASSVVVALLDAVAGGDKPVEFAEGESRTPLATAFRSLLSDGEPVMNFAEQATKERVGDTVKVDVAEFAEADPERLALHQKAVALSKKEGISYEAAVARCL
;
A
#
# COMPACT_ATOMS: atom_id res chain seq x y z
N ALA A 1 -15.10 -11.16 9.37
CA ALA A 1 -14.06 -12.15 9.66
C ALA A 1 -14.54 -12.97 10.86
N GLU A 2 -14.81 -14.26 10.66
CA GLU A 2 -15.11 -15.18 11.76
C GLU A 2 -13.87 -15.31 12.63
N LYS A 3 -14.00 -14.99 13.92
CA LYS A 3 -12.88 -15.05 14.86
C LYS A 3 -12.72 -16.49 15.32
N VAL A 4 -11.94 -17.28 14.58
CA VAL A 4 -11.61 -18.66 14.95
C VAL A 4 -10.78 -18.62 16.23
N LEU A 5 -11.25 -19.28 17.29
CA LEU A 5 -10.52 -19.39 18.55
C LEU A 5 -9.37 -20.40 18.39
N PRO A 6 -8.15 -20.06 18.88
CA PRO A 6 -7.06 -21.02 19.02
C PRO A 6 -7.47 -22.28 19.80
N GLU A 7 -6.98 -23.45 19.36
CA GLU A 7 -7.24 -24.78 19.95
C GLU A 7 -7.08 -24.83 21.48
N TRP A 8 -6.09 -24.12 22.03
CA TRP A 8 -5.85 -24.10 23.48
C TRP A 8 -6.98 -23.42 24.27
N GLN A 9 -7.64 -22.39 23.68
CA GLN A 9 -8.80 -21.74 24.31
C GLN A 9 -10.02 -22.65 24.25
N LEU A 10 -10.15 -23.45 23.18
CA LEU A 10 -11.21 -24.45 23.04
C LEU A 10 -11.06 -25.58 24.07
N ASN A 11 -9.83 -26.05 24.27
CA ASN A 11 -9.54 -27.11 25.24
C ASN A 11 -9.76 -26.64 26.68
N ASN A 12 -9.36 -25.41 27.02
CA ASN A 12 -9.60 -24.85 28.35
C ASN A 12 -11.11 -24.68 28.63
N LEU A 13 -11.88 -24.18 27.66
CA LEU A 13 -13.33 -24.06 27.79
C LEU A 13 -14.02 -25.43 27.92
N ARG A 14 -13.50 -26.45 27.22
CA ARG A 14 -13.97 -27.83 27.35
C ARG A 14 -13.68 -28.39 28.75
N GLU A 15 -12.49 -28.17 29.28
CA GLU A 15 -12.14 -28.60 30.65
C GLU A 15 -13.02 -27.93 31.71
N GLU A 16 -13.24 -26.62 31.61
CA GLU A 16 -14.08 -25.89 32.57
C GLU A 16 -15.54 -26.37 32.52
N ALA A 17 -16.04 -26.77 31.35
CA ALA A 17 -17.39 -27.33 31.21
C ALA A 17 -17.56 -28.70 31.90
N TYR A 18 -16.48 -29.45 32.11
CA TYR A 18 -16.49 -30.73 32.83
C TYR A 18 -16.25 -30.58 34.34
N ARG A 19 -15.76 -29.43 34.81
CA ARG A 19 -15.57 -29.16 36.25
C ARG A 19 -16.88 -29.07 37.03
N ASP A 20 -17.95 -28.64 36.37
CA ASP A 20 -19.27 -28.42 36.99
C ASP A 20 -20.24 -29.61 36.85
N THR A 21 -19.78 -30.79 36.41
CA THR A 21 -20.59 -32.01 36.53
C THR A 21 -20.32 -32.67 37.87
N PRO A 22 -21.15 -32.49 38.91
CA PRO A 22 -21.04 -33.28 40.12
C PRO A 22 -21.38 -34.73 39.76
N SER A 23 -20.37 -35.61 39.76
CA SER A 23 -20.61 -37.04 39.90
C SER A 23 -21.37 -37.25 41.21
N GLN A 24 -22.66 -37.58 41.11
CA GLN A 24 -23.49 -38.06 42.20
C GLN A 24 -23.02 -39.47 42.60
N ASP A 25 -21.82 -39.61 43.16
CA ASP A 25 -21.35 -40.85 43.79
C ASP A 25 -20.26 -40.56 44.85
N ALA A 26 -20.42 -39.46 45.60
CA ALA A 26 -19.63 -39.20 46.80
C ALA A 26 -20.53 -38.83 47.99
N ALA A 27 -21.59 -39.62 48.18
CA ALA A 27 -22.24 -39.72 49.48
C ALA A 27 -21.32 -40.50 50.43
N GLY A 28 -20.41 -39.80 51.10
CA GLY A 28 -19.68 -40.36 52.24
C GLY A 28 -18.22 -39.95 52.35
N ALA A 29 -17.96 -38.76 52.88
CA ALA A 29 -16.85 -38.53 53.81
C ALA A 29 -17.08 -37.19 54.51
N GLN A 30 -17.59 -37.28 55.75
CA GLN A 30 -17.78 -36.15 56.64
C GLN A 30 -16.42 -35.61 57.08
N PHE A 31 -16.21 -34.31 56.91
CA PHE A 31 -15.10 -33.59 57.51
C PHE A 31 -15.29 -33.59 59.04
N SER A 32 -14.53 -34.44 59.75
CA SER A 32 -14.46 -34.45 61.21
C SER A 32 -13.13 -33.84 61.65
N GLU A 33 -13.20 -32.66 62.23
CA GLU A 33 -12.12 -31.97 62.92
C GLU A 33 -11.98 -32.59 64.33
N THR A 34 -11.16 -33.63 64.49
CA THR A 34 -10.49 -33.96 65.77
C THR A 34 -9.18 -34.70 65.51
N GLY A 35 -8.16 -34.36 66.30
CA GLY A 35 -6.76 -34.56 65.98
C GLY A 35 -6.25 -35.99 65.87
N GLN A 36 -5.48 -36.22 64.82
CA GLN A 36 -4.16 -36.87 64.85
C GLN A 36 -3.50 -36.55 63.50
N VAL A 37 -2.31 -35.97 63.54
CA VAL A 37 -1.48 -35.78 62.35
C VAL A 37 -0.70 -37.07 62.14
N PRO A 38 -1.03 -37.95 61.18
CA PRO A 38 -0.02 -38.84 60.66
C PRO A 38 0.86 -38.00 59.74
N SER A 39 2.09 -37.74 60.18
CA SER A 39 3.19 -37.39 59.28
C SER A 39 3.42 -38.58 58.34
N SER A 40 2.71 -38.59 57.22
CA SER A 40 3.14 -39.33 56.04
C SER A 40 3.83 -38.32 55.14
N ALA A 41 5.13 -38.16 55.38
CA ALA A 41 6.07 -37.71 54.38
C ALA A 41 6.00 -38.69 53.20
N SER A 42 5.07 -38.46 52.28
CA SER A 42 5.11 -39.04 50.95
C SER A 42 5.60 -37.95 50.02
N ASN A 43 6.92 -37.76 50.08
CA ASN A 43 7.79 -37.27 49.02
C ASN A 43 7.08 -36.45 47.93
N GLU A 44 7.01 -35.13 48.13
CA GLU A 44 6.87 -34.14 47.05
C GLU A 44 8.10 -34.21 46.13
N GLU A 45 8.31 -35.32 45.43
CA GLU A 45 9.26 -35.38 44.33
C GLU A 45 8.57 -34.93 43.04
N SER A 46 8.05 -33.71 43.08
CA SER A 46 7.93 -32.82 41.92
C SER A 46 9.31 -32.28 41.49
N SER A 47 10.38 -33.02 41.76
CA SER A 47 11.73 -32.66 41.37
C SER A 47 12.00 -33.35 40.05
N MET A 48 11.76 -32.64 38.95
CA MET A 48 12.23 -33.03 37.61
C MET A 48 13.66 -33.57 37.72
N THR A 49 13.92 -34.71 37.06
CA THR A 49 15.28 -35.25 37.01
C THR A 49 16.20 -34.27 36.28
N LYS A 50 17.50 -34.29 36.58
CA LYS A 50 18.47 -33.35 35.99
C LYS A 50 18.47 -33.45 34.45
N GLU A 51 18.33 -34.67 33.95
CA GLU A 51 18.25 -35.01 32.54
C GLU A 51 17.00 -34.40 31.87
N GLU A 52 15.87 -34.40 32.57
CA GLU A 52 14.63 -33.79 32.10
C GLU A 52 14.71 -32.26 32.08
N ILE A 53 15.38 -31.65 33.06
CA ILE A 53 15.66 -30.22 33.08
C ILE A 53 16.55 -29.81 31.89
N GLU A 54 17.60 -30.58 31.62
CA GLU A 54 18.51 -30.33 30.49
C GLU A 54 17.77 -30.48 29.14
N ALA A 55 16.94 -31.51 28.99
CA ALA A 55 16.11 -31.71 27.80
C ALA A 55 15.10 -30.56 27.59
N LEU A 56 14.41 -30.13 28.65
CA LEU A 56 13.47 -29.00 28.59
C LEU A 56 14.16 -27.67 28.27
N GLN A 57 15.38 -27.45 28.78
CA GLN A 57 16.17 -26.25 28.45
C GLN A 57 16.63 -26.25 27.00
N GLU A 58 17.03 -27.41 26.48
CA GLU A 58 17.39 -27.55 25.06
C GLU A 58 16.19 -27.32 24.15
N GLU A 59 15.03 -27.89 24.50
CA GLU A 59 13.79 -27.64 23.77
C GLU A 59 13.37 -26.16 23.83
N ASN A 60 13.43 -25.52 24.99
CA ASN A 60 13.14 -24.08 25.11
C ASN A 60 14.05 -23.23 24.23
N ARG A 61 15.33 -23.57 24.15
CA ARG A 61 16.29 -22.89 23.28
C ARG A 61 15.94 -23.10 21.80
N ARG A 62 15.60 -24.33 21.41
CA ARG A 62 15.15 -24.66 20.04
C ARG A 62 13.88 -23.89 19.68
N LEU A 63 12.89 -23.87 20.57
CA LEU A 63 11.63 -23.16 20.37
C LEU A 63 11.84 -21.64 20.28
N LYS A 64 12.71 -21.06 21.11
CA LYS A 64 13.06 -19.63 21.03
C LYS A 64 13.74 -19.28 19.71
N GLN A 65 14.66 -20.13 19.22
CA GLN A 65 15.27 -19.95 17.91
C GLN A 65 14.24 -20.03 16.78
N GLN A 66 13.35 -21.03 16.82
CA GLN A 66 12.30 -21.19 15.82
C GLN A 66 11.31 -20.00 15.82
N ALA A 67 10.97 -19.47 16.99
CA ALA A 67 10.14 -18.28 17.11
C ALA A 67 10.82 -17.05 16.52
N ALA A 68 12.09 -16.80 16.87
CA ALA A 68 12.87 -15.70 16.31
C ALA A 68 13.01 -15.78 14.79
N ASP A 69 13.25 -16.98 14.24
CA ASP A 69 13.34 -17.21 12.80
C ASP A 69 12.01 -16.98 12.07
N ARG A 70 10.89 -17.31 12.71
CA ARG A 70 9.55 -17.01 12.18
C ARG A 70 9.28 -15.51 12.22
N ASP A 71 9.54 -14.86 13.35
CA ASP A 71 9.31 -13.42 13.51
C ASP A 71 10.14 -12.61 12.52
N ALA A 72 11.40 -13.02 12.28
CA ALA A 72 12.27 -12.41 11.28
C ALA A 72 11.73 -12.58 9.85
N ARG A 73 11.26 -13.79 9.50
CA ARG A 73 10.64 -14.07 8.19
C ARG A 73 9.35 -13.28 7.99
N ASP A 74 8.50 -13.21 9.01
CA ASP A 74 7.25 -12.47 8.95
C ASP A 74 7.51 -10.96 8.86
N ALA A 75 8.52 -10.44 9.56
CA ALA A 75 8.95 -9.06 9.43
C ALA A 75 9.46 -8.73 8.01
N GLN A 76 10.29 -9.61 7.44
CA GLN A 76 10.79 -9.44 6.07
C GLN A 76 9.65 -9.49 5.04
N ALA A 77 8.72 -10.45 5.18
CA ALA A 77 7.57 -10.56 4.30
C ALA A 77 6.65 -9.33 4.36
N ARG A 78 6.43 -8.78 5.57
CA ARG A 78 5.69 -7.52 5.74
C ARG A 78 6.39 -6.35 5.06
N GLN A 79 7.70 -6.22 5.24
CA GLN A 79 8.48 -5.15 4.61
C GLN A 79 8.45 -5.25 3.08
N GLU A 80 8.58 -6.45 2.53
CA GLU A 80 8.53 -6.68 1.09
C GLU A 80 7.14 -6.36 0.51
N GLN A 81 6.07 -6.69 1.22
CA GLN A 81 4.72 -6.34 0.82
C GLN A 81 4.52 -4.81 0.83
N LEU A 82 4.96 -4.13 1.88
CA LEU A 82 4.89 -2.66 1.97
C LEU A 82 5.67 -1.99 0.82
N HIS A 83 6.86 -2.53 0.48
CA HIS A 83 7.64 -2.04 -0.64
C HIS A 83 6.89 -2.22 -1.97
N LYS A 84 6.28 -3.38 -2.22
CA LYS A 84 5.45 -3.62 -3.42
C LYS A 84 4.29 -2.63 -3.51
N ASP A 85 3.62 -2.36 -2.39
CA ASP A 85 2.53 -1.39 -2.32
C ASP A 85 3.01 0.05 -2.57
N ASN A 86 4.23 0.38 -2.12
CA ASN A 86 4.87 1.68 -2.37
C ASN A 86 5.24 1.86 -3.84
N VAL A 87 5.82 0.83 -4.47
CA VAL A 87 6.14 0.82 -5.90
C VAL A 87 4.88 0.99 -6.73
N ALA A 88 3.85 0.17 -6.48
CA ALA A 88 2.58 0.25 -7.21
C ALA A 88 1.92 1.63 -7.08
N PHE A 89 1.99 2.24 -5.90
CA PHE A 89 1.49 3.59 -5.68
C PHE A 89 2.26 4.65 -6.49
N ALA A 90 3.59 4.60 -6.50
CA ALA A 90 4.41 5.54 -7.28
C ALA A 90 4.18 5.38 -8.79
N GLU A 91 4.06 4.15 -9.29
CA GLU A 91 3.73 3.86 -10.69
C GLU A 91 2.37 4.42 -11.08
N LYS A 92 1.35 4.29 -10.22
CA LYS A 92 0.04 4.89 -10.43
C LYS A 92 0.12 6.41 -10.57
N LEU A 93 0.86 7.09 -9.69
CA LEU A 93 1.02 8.55 -9.77
C LEU A 93 1.75 9.00 -11.04
N VAL A 94 2.72 8.20 -11.51
CA VAL A 94 3.40 8.44 -12.78
C VAL A 94 2.43 8.28 -13.94
N ALA A 95 1.60 7.23 -13.95
CA ALA A 95 0.60 7.02 -15.00
C ALA A 95 -0.46 8.15 -15.04
N GLU A 96 -0.84 8.68 -13.88
CA GLU A 96 -1.77 9.82 -13.77
C GLU A 96 -1.12 11.18 -14.08
N GLY A 97 0.19 11.24 -14.34
CA GLY A 97 0.90 12.49 -14.59
C GLY A 97 1.08 13.37 -13.35
N ARG A 98 0.77 12.87 -12.15
CA ARG A 98 0.95 13.57 -10.87
C ARG A 98 2.39 13.50 -10.38
N LEU A 99 3.15 12.49 -10.80
CA LEU A 99 4.55 12.29 -10.44
C LEU A 99 5.42 12.13 -11.69
N ALA A 100 6.57 12.81 -11.71
CA ALA A 100 7.55 12.59 -12.77
C ALA A 100 8.25 11.22 -12.59
N PRO A 101 8.52 10.43 -13.66
CA PRO A 101 9.16 9.12 -13.54
C PRO A 101 10.47 9.14 -12.74
N ARG A 102 11.28 10.20 -12.89
CA ARG A 102 12.55 10.40 -12.16
C ARG A 102 12.39 10.46 -10.63
N ALA A 103 11.21 10.85 -10.14
CA ALA A 103 10.94 11.02 -8.72
C ALA A 103 10.35 9.75 -8.08
N SER A 104 9.97 8.74 -8.88
CA SER A 104 9.34 7.51 -8.41
C SER A 104 10.19 6.78 -7.36
N SER A 105 11.47 6.55 -7.64
CA SER A 105 12.38 5.84 -6.72
C SER A 105 12.55 6.56 -5.38
N VAL A 106 12.55 7.91 -5.38
CA VAL A 106 12.66 8.72 -4.16
C VAL A 106 11.39 8.61 -3.32
N VAL A 107 10.21 8.64 -3.95
CA VAL A 107 8.93 8.47 -3.26
C VAL A 107 8.81 7.08 -2.64
N VAL A 108 9.21 6.03 -3.37
CA VAL A 108 9.23 4.65 -2.85
C VAL A 108 10.16 4.56 -1.63
N ALA A 109 11.40 5.04 -1.75
CA ALA A 109 12.37 4.99 -0.66
C ALA A 109 11.91 5.78 0.58
N LEU A 110 11.26 6.94 0.38
CA LEU A 110 10.70 7.72 1.48
C LEU A 110 9.57 6.96 2.16
N LEU A 111 8.63 6.40 1.39
CA LEU A 111 7.53 5.62 1.92
C LEU A 111 8.00 4.36 2.65
N ASP A 112 9.03 3.67 2.16
CA ASP A 112 9.65 2.53 2.83
C ASP A 112 10.26 2.92 4.18
N ALA A 113 10.94 4.08 4.23
CA ALA A 113 11.56 4.59 5.45
C ALA A 113 10.53 5.00 6.51
N VAL A 114 9.41 5.59 6.11
CA VAL A 114 8.36 6.03 7.05
C VAL A 114 7.39 4.90 7.43
N ALA A 115 7.26 3.85 6.61
CA ALA A 115 6.38 2.71 6.89
C ALA A 115 6.94 1.76 7.96
N GLY A 116 8.26 1.74 8.17
CA GLY A 116 8.93 0.94 9.20
C GLY A 116 9.01 1.58 10.60
N GLY A 117 8.48 2.79 10.77
CA GLY A 117 8.55 3.51 12.04
C GLY A 117 7.54 2.99 13.06
N ASP A 118 8.01 2.23 14.05
CA ASP A 118 7.25 1.82 15.25
C ASP A 118 6.86 3.00 16.17
N LYS A 119 7.27 4.22 15.79
CA LYS A 119 6.82 5.46 16.39
C LYS A 119 5.82 6.11 15.45
N PRO A 120 4.56 6.30 15.86
CA PRO A 120 3.60 7.06 15.10
C PRO A 120 4.12 8.51 15.07
N VAL A 121 4.82 8.87 14.00
CA VAL A 121 5.09 10.28 13.68
C VAL A 121 3.78 10.82 13.15
N GLU A 122 2.95 11.29 14.07
CA GLU A 122 1.63 11.85 13.80
C GLU A 122 1.81 13.31 13.41
N PHE A 123 1.62 13.62 12.13
CA PHE A 123 1.54 14.99 11.65
C PHE A 123 0.12 15.51 11.87
N ALA A 124 -0.25 15.82 13.13
CA ALA A 124 -1.40 16.65 13.49
C ALA A 124 -1.45 16.88 15.01
N GLU A 125 -1.53 18.13 15.45
CA GLU A 125 -1.98 18.48 16.79
C GLU A 125 -3.51 18.58 16.76
N GLY A 126 -4.24 17.50 17.12
CA GLY A 126 -5.71 17.50 17.11
C GLY A 126 -6.38 16.16 16.77
N GLU A 127 -7.67 16.23 16.40
CA GLU A 127 -8.65 15.13 16.34
C GLU A 127 -8.42 14.08 15.22
N SER A 128 -7.44 14.30 14.33
CA SER A 128 -7.13 13.41 13.19
C SER A 128 -5.65 13.03 13.15
N ARG A 129 -5.26 12.06 13.98
CA ARG A 129 -3.93 11.45 14.03
C ARG A 129 -3.68 10.53 12.84
N THR A 130 -3.32 11.09 11.70
CA THR A 130 -3.02 10.30 10.49
C THR A 130 -1.55 9.90 10.47
N PRO A 131 -1.21 8.62 10.25
CA PRO A 131 0.18 8.20 10.04
C PRO A 131 0.83 8.98 8.91
N LEU A 132 2.10 9.37 9.08
CA LEU A 132 2.84 10.16 8.08
C LEU A 132 2.80 9.55 6.67
N ALA A 133 2.98 8.23 6.55
CA ALA A 133 2.91 7.54 5.27
C ALA A 133 1.54 7.74 4.58
N THR A 134 0.45 7.65 5.34
CA THR A 134 -0.91 7.85 4.84
C THR A 134 -1.16 9.30 4.44
N ALA A 135 -0.74 10.25 5.29
CA ALA A 135 -0.87 11.68 5.00
C ALA A 135 -0.10 12.07 3.72
N PHE A 136 1.12 11.54 3.55
CA PHE A 136 1.94 11.80 2.37
C PHE A 136 1.34 11.19 1.10
N ARG A 137 0.76 9.98 1.18
CA ARG A 137 0.03 9.39 0.05
C ARG A 137 -1.20 10.22 -0.34
N SER A 138 -1.95 10.73 0.62
CA SER A 138 -3.11 11.61 0.34
C SER A 138 -2.63 12.87 -0.38
N LEU A 139 -1.63 13.54 0.15
CA LEU A 139 -1.06 14.76 -0.44
C LEU A 139 -0.68 14.57 -1.92
N LEU A 140 0.01 13.47 -2.24
CA LEU A 140 0.42 13.17 -3.61
C LEU A 140 -0.76 12.78 -4.52
N SER A 141 -1.81 12.17 -3.95
CA SER A 141 -3.00 11.77 -4.69
C SER A 141 -3.93 12.96 -4.98
N ASP A 142 -3.97 13.93 -4.07
CA ASP A 142 -4.83 15.12 -4.16
C ASP A 142 -4.21 16.21 -5.06
N GLY A 143 -2.89 16.18 -5.29
CA GLY A 143 -2.18 17.18 -6.10
C GLY A 143 -2.51 17.09 -7.59
N GLU A 144 -2.75 18.22 -8.27
CA GLU A 144 -3.10 18.27 -9.69
C GLU A 144 -2.06 17.59 -10.61
N PRO A 145 -2.48 16.98 -11.74
CA PRO A 145 -1.55 16.43 -12.72
C PRO A 145 -0.55 17.47 -13.22
N VAL A 146 0.73 17.19 -13.02
CA VAL A 146 1.84 18.09 -13.41
C VAL A 146 2.30 17.82 -14.84
N MET A 147 2.01 16.63 -15.37
CA MET A 147 2.36 16.19 -16.73
C MET A 147 1.11 15.71 -17.46
N ASN A 148 0.95 16.11 -18.72
CA ASN A 148 -0.11 15.59 -19.58
C ASN A 148 0.51 14.66 -20.63
N PHE A 149 0.18 13.36 -20.56
CA PHE A 149 0.62 12.35 -21.52
C PHE A 149 -0.33 12.19 -22.71
N ALA A 150 -1.45 12.94 -22.74
CA ALA A 150 -2.35 12.95 -23.88
C ALA A 150 -1.71 13.66 -25.08
N GLU A 151 -2.11 13.25 -26.28
CA GLU A 151 -1.69 13.90 -27.52
C GLU A 151 -2.05 15.39 -27.49
N GLN A 152 -1.03 16.25 -27.60
CA GLN A 152 -1.22 17.70 -27.55
C GLN A 152 -1.48 18.30 -28.94
N ALA A 153 -1.02 17.63 -30.00
CA ALA A 153 -1.20 18.02 -31.39
C ALA A 153 -2.46 17.40 -32.01
N THR A 154 -3.62 17.57 -31.37
CA THR A 154 -4.88 17.11 -31.97
C THR A 154 -5.37 18.09 -33.03
N LYS A 155 -6.13 17.59 -34.01
CA LYS A 155 -6.73 18.40 -35.08
C LYS A 155 -7.62 19.52 -34.54
N GLU A 156 -8.26 19.32 -33.38
CA GLU A 156 -9.08 20.34 -32.71
C GLU A 156 -8.25 21.41 -31.97
N ARG A 157 -6.99 21.12 -31.63
CA ARG A 157 -6.06 22.06 -30.98
C ARG A 157 -5.18 22.84 -31.97
N VAL A 158 -5.46 22.77 -33.27
CA VAL A 158 -4.96 23.76 -34.22
C VAL A 158 -5.59 25.09 -33.85
N GLY A 159 -4.92 25.84 -32.97
CA GLY A 159 -5.31 27.20 -32.66
C GLY A 159 -5.35 28.00 -33.96
N ASP A 160 -6.42 28.76 -34.18
CA ASP A 160 -6.51 29.79 -35.23
C ASP A 160 -5.41 30.88 -35.05
N THR A 161 -4.59 30.74 -34.00
CA THR A 161 -3.41 31.52 -33.64
C THR A 161 -2.09 30.99 -34.17
N VAL A 162 -2.05 29.85 -34.88
CA VAL A 162 -0.96 29.66 -35.85
C VAL A 162 -1.23 30.69 -36.94
N LYS A 163 -0.71 31.90 -36.75
CA LYS A 163 -0.30 32.71 -37.88
C LYS A 163 0.61 31.77 -38.65
N VAL A 164 0.06 31.18 -39.70
CA VAL A 164 0.88 30.70 -40.79
C VAL A 164 1.59 31.98 -41.18
N ASP A 165 2.81 32.16 -40.67
CA ASP A 165 3.71 33.14 -41.21
C ASP A 165 3.69 32.81 -42.69
N VAL A 166 2.98 33.65 -43.44
CA VAL A 166 2.97 33.59 -44.89
C VAL A 166 4.45 33.54 -45.20
N ALA A 167 4.92 32.41 -45.70
CA ALA A 167 6.33 32.26 -46.00
C ALA A 167 6.67 33.44 -46.91
N GLU A 168 7.39 34.42 -46.36
CA GLU A 168 7.89 35.56 -47.11
C GLU A 168 9.03 34.99 -47.94
N PHE A 169 8.65 34.41 -49.07
CA PHE A 169 9.61 34.03 -50.08
C PHE A 169 10.22 35.33 -50.58
N ALA A 170 11.47 35.59 -50.20
CA ALA A 170 12.18 36.84 -50.47
C ALA A 170 12.24 37.21 -51.97
N GLU A 171 11.94 36.27 -52.87
CA GLU A 171 11.92 36.45 -54.33
C GLU A 171 10.54 36.25 -54.97
N ALA A 172 9.45 36.15 -54.19
CA ALA A 172 8.12 35.95 -54.76
C ALA A 172 7.55 37.23 -55.38
N ASP A 173 7.01 37.08 -56.59
CA ASP A 173 6.19 38.10 -57.25
C ASP A 173 4.99 38.50 -56.36
N PRO A 174 4.82 39.80 -56.03
CA PRO A 174 3.76 40.27 -55.13
C PRO A 174 2.35 39.92 -55.62
N GLU A 175 2.12 39.88 -56.94
CA GLU A 175 0.80 39.54 -57.49
C GLU A 175 0.47 38.06 -57.26
N ARG A 176 1.46 37.18 -57.43
CA ARG A 176 1.32 35.74 -57.16
C ARG A 176 1.13 35.46 -55.68
N LEU A 177 1.79 36.23 -54.82
CA LEU A 177 1.61 36.12 -53.37
C LEU A 177 0.19 36.53 -52.96
N ALA A 178 -0.32 37.63 -53.50
CA ALA A 178 -1.70 38.07 -53.26
C ALA A 178 -2.73 37.04 -53.77
N LEU A 179 -2.50 36.44 -54.94
CA LEU A 179 -3.33 35.37 -55.48
C LEU A 179 -3.32 34.14 -54.56
N HIS A 180 -2.15 33.73 -54.09
CA HIS A 180 -2.01 32.62 -53.15
C HIS A 180 -2.77 32.87 -51.84
N GLN A 181 -2.61 34.05 -51.25
CA GLN A 181 -3.31 34.43 -50.02
C GLN A 181 -4.84 34.38 -50.20
N LYS A 182 -5.35 34.90 -51.32
CA LYS A 182 -6.79 34.84 -51.64
C LYS A 182 -7.25 33.39 -51.83
N ALA A 183 -6.50 32.57 -52.55
CA ALA A 183 -6.85 31.17 -52.79
C ALA A 183 -6.83 30.33 -51.50
N VAL A 184 -5.86 30.54 -50.61
CA VAL A 184 -5.80 29.88 -49.29
C VAL A 184 -7.00 30.27 -48.43
N ALA A 185 -7.33 31.57 -48.38
CA ALA A 185 -8.48 32.06 -47.63
C ALA A 185 -9.80 31.48 -48.18
N LEU A 186 -9.96 31.44 -49.50
CA LEU A 186 -11.16 30.91 -50.16
C LEU A 186 -11.29 29.39 -49.97
N SER A 187 -10.19 28.65 -50.11
CA SER A 187 -10.14 27.20 -49.86
C SER A 187 -10.54 26.86 -48.41
N LYS A 188 -10.02 27.60 -47.41
CA LYS A 188 -10.39 27.42 -46.00
C LYS A 188 -11.86 27.77 -45.74
N LYS A 189 -12.35 28.85 -46.36
CA LYS A 189 -13.73 29.34 -46.17
C LYS A 189 -14.78 28.42 -46.79
N GLU A 190 -14.52 27.89 -47.98
CA GLU A 190 -15.49 27.11 -48.75
C GLU A 190 -15.24 25.60 -48.69
N GLY A 191 -14.15 25.16 -48.07
CA GLY A 191 -13.78 23.73 -47.98
C GLY A 191 -13.45 23.11 -49.34
N ILE A 192 -13.06 23.91 -50.33
CA ILE A 192 -12.72 23.48 -51.68
C ILE A 192 -11.22 23.25 -51.83
N SER A 193 -10.80 22.44 -52.82
CA SER A 193 -9.39 22.22 -53.11
C SER A 193 -8.67 23.51 -53.51
N TYR A 194 -7.37 23.61 -53.24
CA TYR A 194 -6.58 24.79 -53.56
C TYR A 194 -6.63 25.15 -55.06
N GLU A 195 -6.57 24.16 -55.95
CA GLU A 195 -6.66 24.39 -57.40
C GLU A 195 -7.99 25.02 -57.82
N ALA A 196 -9.11 24.55 -57.25
CA ALA A 196 -10.43 25.13 -57.49
C ALA A 196 -10.53 26.56 -56.94
N ALA A 197 -9.89 26.84 -55.79
CA ALA A 197 -9.83 28.17 -55.22
C ALA A 197 -8.98 29.13 -56.07
N VAL A 198 -7.83 28.70 -56.59
CA VAL A 198 -7.00 29.49 -57.50
C VAL A 198 -7.76 29.82 -58.78
N ALA A 199 -8.44 28.85 -59.39
CA ALA A 199 -9.25 29.07 -60.59
C ALA A 199 -10.39 30.09 -60.40
N ARG A 200 -10.86 30.29 -59.16
CA ARG A 200 -11.87 31.31 -58.81
C ARG A 200 -11.26 32.68 -58.47
N CYS A 201 -9.97 32.74 -58.20
CA CYS A 201 -9.25 33.98 -57.85
C CYS A 201 -8.49 34.60 -59.02
N LEU A 202 -8.34 33.86 -60.12
CA LEU A 202 -7.85 34.31 -61.44
C LEU A 202 -8.94 35.08 -62.19
#